data_AF-A0A848FKI9-F1
#
_entry.id   AF-A0A848FKI9-F1
#
_cell.length_a   1.000
_cell.length_b   1.000
_cell.length_c   1.000
_cell.angle_alpha   90.00
_cell.angle_beta   90.00
_cell.angle_gamma   90.00
#
_symmetry.space_group_name_H-M   'P 1'
#
loop_
_entity.id
_entity.type
_entity.pdbx_description
1 polymer ?
#
loop_
_entity_poly.entity_id
_entity_poly.type
_entity_poly.pdbx_seq_one_letter_code
_entity_poly.pdbx_strand_id
1 'polypeptide(L)'
;MNGPNPSKPARACDSEIFDVLLQAMAQYNQRFVSGALTTTGALLVAIGWLLTSADAQKYFAQNRTIAAVFVGAIVPLIYIYCSALYRAYRVNHEAHRQLQNLNYMEKKYYSFHLLPPRFLVFGIFLNVWHYFVVAWLVAQHAKLF
;
A
#
# COMPACT_ATOMS: atom_id res chain seq x y z
N MET A 1 19.20 1.93 31.20
CA MET A 1 17.89 1.32 31.50
C MET A 1 17.09 2.36 32.25
N ASN A 2 16.24 3.14 31.57
CA ASN A 2 15.37 4.10 32.23
C ASN A 2 14.02 3.42 32.43
N GLY A 3 13.75 2.98 33.65
CA GLY A 3 12.45 2.44 34.02
C GLY A 3 11.33 3.48 33.82
N PRO A 4 10.06 3.04 33.77
CA PRO A 4 8.92 3.93 33.64
C PRO A 4 8.97 5.02 34.72
N ASN A 5 8.88 6.28 34.32
CA ASN A 5 8.92 7.43 35.22
C ASN A 5 7.65 7.44 36.10
N PRO A 6 7.74 7.17 37.41
CA PRO A 6 6.56 6.97 38.27
C PRO A 6 5.84 8.27 38.65
N SER A 7 6.30 9.45 38.19
CA SER A 7 5.84 10.74 38.71
C SER A 7 4.67 11.39 37.95
N LYS A 8 4.08 10.72 36.95
CA LYS A 8 2.89 11.24 36.27
C LYS A 8 1.77 10.20 36.34
N PRO A 9 0.77 10.36 37.24
CA PRO A 9 -0.39 9.48 37.23
C PRO A 9 -1.06 9.66 35.88
N ALA A 10 -1.03 8.61 35.06
CA ALA A 10 -1.76 8.56 33.81
C ALA A 10 -3.24 8.83 34.13
N ARG A 11 -3.80 9.92 33.61
CA ARG A 11 -5.26 10.09 33.64
C ARG A 11 -5.83 8.95 32.79
N ALA A 12 -6.89 8.28 33.23
CA ALA A 12 -7.53 7.19 32.49
C ALA A 12 -7.85 7.57 31.03
N CYS A 13 -8.18 8.85 30.78
CA CYS A 13 -8.44 9.38 29.45
C CYS A 13 -7.21 9.32 28.51
N ASP A 14 -6.01 9.52 29.04
CA ASP A 14 -4.78 9.53 28.25
C ASP A 14 -4.33 8.10 27.85
N SER A 15 -4.66 7.07 28.64
CA SER A 15 -4.40 5.67 28.26
C SER A 15 -5.37 5.16 27.20
N GLU A 16 -6.65 5.54 27.29
CA GLU A 16 -7.64 5.23 26.26
C GLU A 16 -7.26 5.85 24.91
N ILE A 17 -6.80 7.11 24.90
CA ILE A 17 -6.30 7.78 23.69
C ILE A 17 -5.09 7.04 23.11
N PHE A 18 -4.15 6.61 23.95
CA PHE A 18 -2.99 5.84 23.53
C PHE A 18 -3.39 4.51 22.87
N ASP A 19 -4.30 3.74 23.50
CA ASP A 19 -4.74 2.45 22.97
C ASP A 19 -5.49 2.61 21.63
N VAL A 20 -6.34 3.63 21.51
CA VAL A 20 -7.04 3.96 20.26
C VAL A 20 -6.05 4.32 19.15
N LEU A 21 -5.06 5.16 19.42
CA LEU A 21 -4.03 5.53 18.44
C LEU A 21 -3.17 4.34 18.02
N LEU A 22 -2.77 3.49 18.97
CA LEU A 22 -1.97 2.30 18.70
C LEU A 22 -2.76 1.28 17.87
N GLN A 23 -4.02 1.03 18.24
CA GLN A 23 -4.90 0.12 17.51
C GLN A 23 -5.19 0.65 16.11
N ALA A 24 -5.40 1.96 15.95
CA ALA A 24 -5.55 2.58 14.63
C ALA A 24 -4.31 2.35 13.76
N MET A 25 -3.09 2.58 14.28
CA MET A 25 -1.86 2.32 13.54
C MET A 25 -1.72 0.86 13.14
N ALA A 26 -2.02 -0.09 14.05
CA ALA A 26 -1.97 -1.52 13.76
C ALA A 26 -2.97 -1.93 12.66
N GLN A 27 -4.22 -1.43 12.75
CA GLN A 27 -5.24 -1.68 11.73
C GLN A 27 -4.85 -1.09 10.37
N TYR A 28 -4.27 0.11 10.33
CA TYR A 28 -3.77 0.70 9.09
C TYR A 28 -2.65 -0.14 8.47
N ASN A 29 -1.68 -0.59 9.26
CA ASN A 29 -0.60 -1.45 8.78
C ASN A 29 -1.14 -2.79 8.25
N GLN A 30 -2.06 -3.43 8.97
CA GLN A 30 -2.68 -4.69 8.56
C GLN A 30 -3.48 -4.54 7.26
N ARG A 31 -4.31 -3.50 7.16
CA ARG A 31 -5.08 -3.21 5.94
C ARG A 31 -4.16 -2.90 4.77
N PHE A 32 -3.08 -2.17 5.00
CA PHE A 32 -2.09 -1.87 3.97
C PHE A 32 -1.42 -3.15 3.45
N VAL A 33 -0.90 -4.00 4.34
CA VAL A 33 -0.22 -5.25 3.95
C VAL A 33 -1.20 -6.20 3.26
N SER A 34 -2.41 -6.39 3.82
CA SER A 34 -3.43 -7.24 3.20
C SER A 34 -3.84 -6.72 1.82
N GLY A 35 -4.08 -5.41 1.70
CA GLY A 35 -4.43 -4.80 0.42
C GLY A 35 -3.32 -4.95 -0.61
N ALA A 36 -2.07 -4.72 -0.22
CA ALA A 36 -0.92 -4.90 -1.09
C ALA A 36 -0.77 -6.35 -1.57
N LEU A 37 -0.95 -7.34 -0.67
CA LEU A 37 -0.89 -8.76 -1.01
C LEU A 37 -2.03 -9.17 -1.96
N THR A 38 -3.26 -8.73 -1.69
CA THR A 38 -4.42 -9.02 -2.55
C THR A 38 -4.24 -8.42 -3.94
N THR A 39 -3.82 -7.15 -4.04
CA THR A 39 -3.57 -6.49 -5.32
C THR A 39 -2.43 -7.17 -6.08
N THR A 40 -1.33 -7.48 -5.41
CA THR A 40 -0.17 -8.16 -6.05
C THR A 40 -0.57 -9.55 -6.52
N GLY A 41 -1.29 -10.32 -5.72
CA GLY A 41 -1.79 -11.65 -6.09
C GLY A 41 -2.73 -11.59 -7.30
N ALA A 42 -3.66 -10.63 -7.32
CA ALA A 42 -4.57 -10.44 -8.45
C ALA A 42 -3.80 -10.06 -9.74
N LEU A 43 -2.80 -9.18 -9.64
CA LEU A 43 -1.97 -8.81 -10.79
C LEU A 43 -1.13 -9.98 -11.29
N LEU A 44 -0.55 -10.79 -10.41
CA LEU A 44 0.19 -12.00 -10.79
C LEU A 44 -0.70 -13.01 -11.51
N VAL A 45 -1.93 -13.22 -11.02
CA VAL A 45 -2.91 -14.09 -11.69
C VAL A 45 -3.26 -13.52 -13.07
N ALA A 46 -3.49 -12.22 -13.19
CA ALA A 46 -3.77 -11.58 -14.46
C ALA A 46 -2.61 -11.71 -15.46
N ILE A 47 -1.36 -11.53 -15.00
CA ILE A 47 -0.15 -11.75 -15.80
C ILE A 47 -0.07 -13.20 -16.28
N GLY A 48 -0.24 -14.17 -15.37
CA GLY A 48 -0.22 -15.58 -15.69
C GLY A 48 -1.32 -15.96 -16.70
N TRP A 49 -2.52 -15.41 -16.52
CA TRP A 49 -3.64 -15.63 -17.44
C TRP A 49 -3.37 -15.06 -18.84
N LEU A 50 -2.84 -13.83 -18.94
CA LEU A 50 -2.45 -13.22 -20.22
C LEU A 50 -1.37 -14.04 -20.95
N LEU A 51 -0.39 -14.56 -20.20
CA LEU A 51 0.71 -15.34 -20.77
C LEU A 51 0.28 -16.73 -21.26
N THR A 52 -0.69 -17.36 -20.59
CA THR A 52 -1.07 -18.76 -20.84
C THR A 52 -2.33 -18.93 -21.67
N SER A 53 -3.23 -17.93 -21.69
CA SER A 53 -4.50 -18.02 -22.41
C SER A 53 -4.36 -17.57 -23.87
N ALA A 54 -4.39 -18.54 -24.80
CA ALA A 54 -4.42 -18.26 -26.24
C ALA A 54 -5.64 -17.40 -26.65
N ASP A 55 -6.78 -17.60 -25.98
CA ASP A 55 -8.00 -16.82 -26.24
C ASP A 55 -7.84 -15.35 -25.85
N ALA A 56 -7.22 -15.07 -24.70
CA ALA A 56 -6.94 -13.70 -24.27
C ALA A 56 -6.00 -12.99 -25.27
N GLN A 57 -4.93 -13.68 -25.68
CA GLN A 57 -3.97 -13.16 -26.65
C GLN A 57 -4.64 -12.85 -27.99
N LYS A 58 -5.48 -13.77 -28.48
CA LYS A 58 -6.25 -13.58 -29.72
C LYS A 58 -7.26 -12.44 -29.60
N TYR A 59 -7.94 -12.32 -28.47
CA TYR A 59 -8.91 -11.26 -28.22
C TYR A 59 -8.28 -9.86 -28.29
N PHE A 60 -7.14 -9.66 -27.62
CA PHE A 60 -6.42 -8.39 -27.67
C PHE A 60 -5.78 -8.11 -29.04
N ALA A 61 -5.32 -9.16 -29.74
CA ALA A 61 -4.83 -9.03 -31.11
C ALA A 61 -5.93 -8.58 -32.10
N GLN A 62 -7.17 -9.03 -31.89
CA GLN A 62 -8.32 -8.68 -32.74
C GLN A 62 -8.93 -7.32 -32.37
N ASN A 63 -8.87 -6.92 -31.09
CA ASN A 63 -9.55 -5.74 -30.56
C ASN A 63 -8.56 -4.69 -30.02
N ARG A 64 -7.81 -4.05 -30.93
CA ARG A 64 -6.79 -3.05 -30.58
C ARG A 64 -7.33 -1.86 -29.77
N THR A 65 -8.54 -1.40 -30.04
CA THR A 65 -9.17 -0.32 -29.28
C THR A 65 -9.37 -0.69 -27.82
N ILE A 66 -9.79 -1.94 -27.56
CA ILE A 66 -9.99 -2.44 -26.20
C ILE A 66 -8.65 -2.55 -25.48
N ALA A 67 -7.61 -3.04 -26.16
CA ALA A 67 -6.25 -3.07 -25.62
C ALA A 67 -5.74 -1.67 -25.25
N ALA A 68 -5.95 -0.67 -26.11
CA ALA A 68 -5.54 0.70 -25.87
C ALA A 68 -6.30 1.34 -24.69
N VAL A 69 -7.62 1.13 -24.60
CA VAL A 69 -8.43 1.59 -23.47
C VAL A 69 -7.98 0.92 -22.17
N PHE A 70 -7.69 -0.38 -22.20
CA PHE A 70 -7.21 -1.11 -21.04
C PHE A 70 -5.85 -0.57 -20.55
N VAL A 71 -4.89 -0.37 -21.45
CA VAL A 71 -3.59 0.25 -21.12
C VAL A 71 -3.78 1.67 -20.60
N GLY A 72 -4.67 2.46 -21.21
CA GLY A 72 -5.00 3.81 -20.74
C GLY A 72 -5.61 3.85 -19.35
N ALA A 73 -6.44 2.87 -18.99
CA ALA A 73 -7.09 2.75 -17.69
C ALA A 73 -6.11 2.41 -16.55
N ILE A 74 -4.93 1.88 -16.85
CA ILE A 74 -3.90 1.57 -15.84
C ILE A 74 -3.35 2.84 -15.18
N VAL A 75 -3.18 3.93 -15.95
CA VAL A 75 -2.62 5.20 -15.45
C VAL A 75 -3.43 5.79 -14.28
N PRO A 76 -4.76 6.00 -14.39
CA PRO A 76 -5.54 6.50 -13.26
C PRO A 76 -5.56 5.52 -12.08
N LEU A 77 -5.51 4.20 -12.31
CA LEU A 77 -5.42 3.22 -11.22
C LEU A 77 -4.12 3.35 -10.41
N ILE A 78 -2.99 3.55 -11.09
CA ILE A 78 -1.70 3.83 -10.43
C ILE A 78 -1.83 5.11 -9.58
N TYR A 79 -2.46 6.16 -10.10
CA TYR A 79 -2.62 7.43 -9.39
C TYR A 79 -3.51 7.27 -8.14
N ILE A 80 -4.63 6.55 -8.26
CA ILE A 80 -5.52 6.25 -7.14
C ILE A 80 -4.77 5.43 -6.07
N TYR A 81 -4.00 4.43 -6.47
CA TYR A 81 -3.22 3.61 -5.54
C TYR A 81 -2.14 4.45 -4.81
N CYS A 82 -1.36 5.23 -5.56
CA CYS A 82 -0.30 6.06 -4.99
C CYS A 82 -0.85 7.12 -4.03
N SER A 83 -1.98 7.76 -4.39
CA SER A 83 -2.62 8.76 -3.53
C SER A 83 -3.18 8.15 -2.24
N ALA A 84 -3.80 6.96 -2.32
CA ALA A 84 -4.27 6.22 -1.16
C ALA A 84 -3.11 5.84 -0.23
N LEU A 85 -2.01 5.35 -0.81
CA LEU A 85 -0.80 4.97 -0.07
C LEU A 85 -0.13 6.17 0.60
N TYR A 86 0.00 7.28 -0.12
CA TYR A 86 0.52 8.52 0.45
C TYR A 86 -0.34 9.05 1.60
N ARG A 87 -1.67 9.02 1.46
CA ARG A 87 -2.59 9.41 2.53
C ARG A 87 -2.44 8.50 3.76
N ALA A 88 -2.35 7.19 3.56
CA ALA A 88 -2.13 6.23 4.65
C ALA A 88 -0.81 6.50 5.40
N TYR A 89 0.27 6.77 4.65
CA TYR A 89 1.56 7.15 5.22
C TYR A 89 1.47 8.44 6.04
N ARG A 90 0.82 9.48 5.52
CA ARG A 90 0.62 10.74 6.25
C ARG A 90 -0.13 10.55 7.56
N VAL A 91 -1.25 9.82 7.53
CA VAL A 91 -2.06 9.56 8.73
C VAL A 91 -1.27 8.77 9.77
N ASN A 92 -0.50 7.76 9.34
CA ASN A 92 0.36 6.97 10.24
C ASN A 92 1.44 7.86 10.89
N HIS A 93 2.07 8.74 10.12
CA HIS A 93 3.10 9.63 10.61
C HIS A 93 2.57 10.71 11.56
N GLU A 94 1.35 11.19 11.32
CA GLU A 94 0.67 12.14 12.21
C GLU A 94 0.23 11.49 13.52
N ALA A 95 -0.35 10.29 13.46
CA ALA A 95 -0.67 9.48 14.65
C ALA A 95 0.58 9.19 15.49
N HIS A 96 1.71 8.87 14.84
CA HIS A 96 2.97 8.67 15.54
C HIS A 96 3.48 9.93 16.25
N ARG A 97 3.35 11.10 15.60
CA ARG A 97 3.74 12.38 16.21
C ARG A 97 2.89 12.67 17.46
N GLN A 98 1.58 12.38 17.42
CA GLN A 98 0.70 12.53 18.57
C GLN A 98 1.07 11.56 19.71
N LEU A 99 1.37 10.30 19.37
CA LEU A 99 1.84 9.30 20.34
C LEU A 99 3.17 9.66 21.00
N GLN A 100 4.11 10.27 20.27
CA GLN A 100 5.37 10.75 20.85
C GLN A 100 5.16 11.91 21.84
N ASN A 101 4.19 12.80 21.59
CA ASN A 101 3.89 13.92 22.48
C ASN A 101 3.27 13.45 23.82
N LEU A 102 2.59 12.30 23.82
CA LEU A 102 2.00 11.68 25.00
C LEU A 102 3.07 11.13 25.98
N ASN A 103 4.27 10.78 25.48
CA ASN A 103 5.46 10.41 26.26
C ASN A 103 5.23 9.25 27.28
N TYR A 104 4.36 8.30 26.93
CA TYR A 104 3.95 7.17 27.78
C TYR A 104 4.95 6.00 27.81
N MET A 105 5.68 5.76 26.71
CA MET A 105 6.65 4.66 26.59
C MET A 105 8.03 5.13 26.09
N GLU A 106 9.05 4.26 26.15
CA GLU A 106 10.33 4.53 25.51
C GLU A 106 10.16 4.66 23.99
N LYS A 107 10.83 5.66 23.38
CA LYS A 107 10.82 5.95 21.92
C LYS A 107 11.04 4.71 21.03
N LYS A 108 11.80 3.71 21.53
CA LYS A 108 12.06 2.45 20.84
C LYS A 108 10.80 1.62 20.56
N TYR A 109 9.81 1.65 21.45
CA TYR A 109 8.57 0.89 21.29
C TYR A 109 7.70 1.46 20.14
N TYR A 110 7.63 2.79 20.06
CA TYR A 110 6.90 3.49 19.01
C TYR A 110 7.51 3.30 17.61
N SER A 111 8.84 3.23 17.51
CA SER A 111 9.52 3.08 16.22
C SER A 111 9.25 1.74 15.51
N PHE A 112 8.81 0.71 16.25
CA PHE A 112 8.51 -0.60 15.67
C PHE A 112 7.19 -0.61 14.87
N HIS A 113 6.28 0.30 15.19
CA HIS A 113 4.96 0.39 14.56
C HIS A 113 4.90 1.42 13.42
N LEU A 114 5.97 2.20 13.24
CA LEU A 114 6.07 3.19 12.18
C LEU A 114 6.30 2.51 10.83
N LEU A 115 5.49 2.85 9.84
CA LEU A 115 5.74 2.47 8.45
C LEU A 115 7.00 3.20 7.95
N PRO A 116 8.11 2.48 7.69
CA PRO A 116 9.32 3.13 7.21
C PRO A 116 9.09 3.69 5.80
N PRO A 117 9.63 4.86 5.44
CA PRO A 117 9.43 5.46 4.11
C PRO A 117 9.89 4.52 2.97
N ARG A 118 10.90 3.67 3.22
CA ARG A 118 11.34 2.64 2.28
C ARG A 118 10.23 1.64 1.90
N PHE A 119 9.29 1.33 2.80
CA PHE A 119 8.17 0.43 2.49
C PHE A 119 7.16 1.10 1.56
N LEU A 120 6.94 2.41 1.70
CA LEU A 120 6.11 3.17 0.78
C LEU A 120 6.74 3.21 -0.61
N VAL A 121 8.04 3.56 -0.70
CA VAL A 121 8.75 3.60 -1.99
C VAL A 121 8.75 2.22 -2.65
N PHE A 122 9.04 1.16 -1.89
CA PHE A 122 9.01 -0.20 -2.38
C PHE A 122 7.61 -0.63 -2.84
N GLY A 123 6.57 -0.31 -2.06
CA GLY A 123 5.18 -0.63 -2.43
C GLY A 123 4.71 0.08 -3.70
N ILE A 124 5.05 1.36 -3.86
CA ILE A 124 4.79 2.13 -5.09
C ILE A 124 5.54 1.49 -6.26
N PHE A 125 6.85 1.28 -6.11
CA PHE A 125 7.68 0.71 -7.16
C PHE A 125 7.17 -0.66 -7.60
N LEU A 126 6.87 -1.55 -6.65
CA LEU A 126 6.38 -2.89 -6.93
C LEU A 126 5.03 -2.86 -7.65
N ASN A 127 4.09 -1.99 -7.24
CA ASN A 127 2.80 -1.88 -7.93
C ASN A 127 2.95 -1.32 -9.35
N VAL A 128 3.70 -0.22 -9.50
CA VAL A 128 3.96 0.40 -10.81
C VAL A 128 4.63 -0.61 -11.75
N TRP A 129 5.58 -1.40 -11.25
CA TRP A 129 6.21 -2.47 -12.00
C TRP A 129 5.19 -3.51 -12.52
N HIS A 130 4.30 -4.03 -11.66
CA HIS A 130 3.30 -5.00 -12.10
C HIS A 130 2.34 -4.42 -13.14
N TYR A 131 1.86 -3.19 -12.93
CA TYR A 131 1.02 -2.50 -13.89
C TYR A 131 1.72 -2.30 -15.23
N PHE A 132 3.02 -1.96 -15.21
CA PHE A 132 3.83 -1.84 -16.42
C PHE A 132 3.96 -3.18 -17.15
N VAL A 133 4.23 -4.28 -16.44
CA VAL A 133 4.32 -5.62 -17.04
C VAL A 133 2.99 -6.01 -17.69
N VAL A 134 1.87 -5.80 -17.00
CA VAL A 134 0.53 -6.07 -17.56
C VAL A 134 0.28 -5.23 -18.81
N ALA A 135 0.55 -3.92 -18.75
CA ALA A 135 0.37 -3.01 -19.88
C ALA A 135 1.22 -3.43 -21.09
N TRP A 136 2.49 -3.78 -20.83
CA TRP A 136 3.44 -4.21 -21.84
C TRP A 136 3.01 -5.52 -22.51
N LEU A 137 2.55 -6.52 -21.75
CA LEU A 137 2.04 -7.77 -22.30
C LEU A 137 0.80 -7.54 -23.18
N VAL A 138 -0.16 -6.74 -22.71
CA VAL A 138 -1.35 -6.41 -23.51
C VAL A 138 -0.96 -5.68 -24.79
N ALA A 139 -0.03 -4.73 -24.71
CA ALA A 139 0.45 -3.99 -25.88
C ALA A 139 1.20 -4.89 -26.89
N GLN A 140 2.00 -5.83 -26.41
CA GLN A 140 2.71 -6.80 -27.24
C GLN A 140 1.73 -7.69 -28.02
N HIS A 141 0.69 -8.22 -27.36
CA HIS A 141 -0.31 -9.05 -28.02
C HIS A 141 -1.19 -8.27 -29.00
N ALA A 142 -1.51 -7.01 -28.70
CA ALA A 142 -2.31 -6.15 -29.57
C ALA A 142 -1.52 -5.55 -30.76
N LYS A 143 -0.18 -5.69 -30.77
CA LYS A 143 0.73 -5.01 -31.72
C LYS A 143 0.47 -3.50 -31.75
N LEU A 144 0.39 -2.89 -30.57
CA LEU A 144 0.24 -1.44 -30.42
C LEU A 144 1.56 -0.69 -30.62
N PHE A 145 2.68 -1.43 -30.69
CA PHE A 145 4.04 -0.97 -30.98
C PHE A 145 4.66 -1.86 -32.06
#